data_AF-A0A1Q7E1I2-F1
#
_entry.id   AF-A0A1Q7E1I2-F1
#
_cell.length_a   1.000
_cell.length_b   1.000
_cell.length_c   1.000
_cell.angle_alpha   90.00
_cell.angle_beta   90.00
_cell.angle_gamma   90.00
#
_symmetry.space_group_name_H-M   'P 1'
#
loop_
_entity.id
_entity.type
_entity.pdbx_description
1 polymer ?
#
loop_
_entity_poly.entity_id
_entity_poly.type
_entity_poly.pdbx_seq_one_letter_code
_entity_poly.pdbx_strand_id
1 'polypeptide(L)'
;MRLPAQEVAELFRRCPRAAGEYLLTIDLEQQRVADGDGFSASFAIERYRREMLLSGLDEIGRTLQVEDRIADFERGGLDPPPTVPPSAFRAPRFSEGEG
;
A
#
# COMPACT_ATOMS: atom_id res chain seq x y z
N MET A 1 6.78 4.75 7.46
CA MET A 1 7.35 4.59 8.81
C MET A 1 8.12 5.85 9.17
N ARG A 2 8.03 6.35 10.40
CA ARG A 2 8.76 7.54 10.86
C ARG A 2 9.13 7.43 12.33
N LEU A 3 10.35 7.85 12.65
CA LEU A 3 10.85 8.07 14.01
C LEU A 3 10.93 9.59 14.30
N PRO A 4 10.71 10.07 15.54
CA PRO A 4 10.89 11.47 15.88
C PRO A 4 12.32 11.96 15.60
N ALA A 5 12.47 13.23 15.22
CA ALA A 5 13.77 13.78 14.83
C ALA A 5 14.82 13.75 15.95
N GLN A 6 14.39 13.94 17.20
CA GLN A 6 15.26 13.84 18.37
C GLN A 6 15.87 12.45 18.53
N GLU A 7 15.05 11.41 18.36
CA GLU A 7 15.51 10.01 18.46
C GLU A 7 16.47 9.67 17.33
N VAL A 8 16.21 10.16 16.11
CA VAL A 8 17.14 10.03 14.98
C VAL A 8 18.48 10.71 15.27
N ALA A 9 18.46 11.93 15.84
CA ALA A 9 19.68 12.62 16.23
C ALA A 9 20.47 11.86 17.31
N GLU A 10 19.77 11.24 18.27
CA GLU A 10 20.41 10.41 19.30
C GLU A 10 21.08 9.17 18.68
N LEU A 11 20.45 8.51 17.72
CA LEU A 11 21.06 7.41 16.97
C LEU A 11 22.35 7.85 16.26
N PHE A 12 22.35 9.03 15.63
CA PHE A 12 23.57 9.58 15.02
C PHE A 12 24.67 9.92 16.03
N ARG A 13 24.31 10.27 17.27
CA ARG A 13 25.27 10.52 18.35
C ARG A 13 25.87 9.22 18.91
N ARG A 14 25.07 8.15 18.95
CA ARG A 14 25.45 6.83 19.46
C ARG A 14 26.29 6.03 18.48
N CYS A 15 25.92 6.02 17.20
CA CYS A 15 26.57 5.21 16.17
C CYS A 15 28.11 5.31 16.15
N PRO A 16 28.75 6.49 16.23
CA PRO A 16 30.22 6.61 16.23
C PRO A 16 30.90 6.10 17.52
N ARG A 17 30.14 5.90 18.60
CA ARG A 17 30.63 5.43 19.89
C ARG A 17 30.62 3.91 20.00
N ALA A 18 29.95 3.24 19.06
CA ALA A 18 29.97 1.79 18.98
C ALA A 18 31.41 1.32 18.72
N ALA A 19 31.86 0.33 19.49
CA ALA A 19 33.14 -0.32 19.24
C ALA A 19 33.00 -1.29 18.04
N GLY A 20 32.72 -0.75 16.85
CA GLY A 20 32.47 -1.52 15.63
C GLY A 20 31.11 -1.22 15.00
N GLU A 21 30.41 -2.28 14.59
CA GLU A 21 29.09 -2.17 13.95
C GLU A 21 28.03 -1.71 14.95
N TYR A 22 27.22 -0.73 14.54
CA TYR A 22 26.08 -0.26 15.33
C TYR A 22 24.81 -0.99 14.89
N LEU A 23 24.34 -1.91 15.73
CA LEU A 23 23.19 -2.77 15.44
C LEU A 23 21.90 -2.17 16.02
N LEU A 24 20.87 -2.09 15.18
CA LEU A 24 19.51 -1.72 15.57
C LEU A 24 18.56 -2.88 15.31
N THR A 25 17.72 -3.17 16.30
CA THR A 25 16.60 -4.10 16.19
C THR A 25 15.32 -3.31 15.96
N ILE A 26 14.59 -3.66 14.90
CA ILE A 26 13.26 -3.10 14.60
C ILE A 26 12.21 -4.18 14.89
N ASP A 27 11.41 -3.95 15.91
CA ASP A 27 10.23 -4.75 16.22
C ASP A 27 9.00 -4.09 15.59
N LEU A 28 8.51 -4.66 14.49
CA LEU A 28 7.32 -4.18 13.78
C LEU A 28 6.02 -4.48 14.54
N GLU A 29 5.98 -5.50 15.40
CA GLU A 29 4.79 -5.84 16.18
C GLU A 29 4.56 -4.83 17.31
N GLN A 30 5.63 -4.52 18.04
CA GLN A 30 5.64 -3.54 19.12
C GLN A 30 5.83 -2.10 18.62
N GLN A 31 6.11 -1.92 17.33
CA GLN A 31 6.47 -0.63 16.73
C GLN A 31 7.61 0.06 17.46
N ARG A 32 8.66 -0.70 17.77
CA ARG A 32 9.80 -0.29 18.61
C ARG A 32 11.11 -0.46 17.87
N VAL A 33 12.01 0.50 18.02
CA VAL A 33 13.40 0.42 17.61
C VAL A 33 14.27 0.42 18.87
N ALA A 34 15.28 -0.46 18.92
CA ALA A 34 16.22 -0.53 20.04
C ALA A 34 17.64 -0.86 19.57
N ASP A 35 18.65 -0.43 20.31
CA ASP A 35 20.04 -0.87 20.15
C ASP A 35 20.43 -1.89 21.25
N GLY A 36 21.68 -2.37 21.22
CA GLY A 36 22.26 -3.19 22.29
C GLY A 36 22.76 -2.39 23.51
N ASP A 37 22.76 -1.06 23.43
CA ASP A 37 23.37 -0.11 24.37
C ASP A 37 22.31 0.73 25.13
N GLY A 38 21.09 0.22 25.22
CA GLY A 38 19.99 0.77 26.03
C GLY A 38 19.14 1.86 25.38
N PHE A 39 19.34 2.17 24.09
CA PHE A 39 18.39 2.99 23.32
C PHE A 39 17.11 2.18 23.05
N SER A 40 15.95 2.81 23.24
CA SER A 40 14.66 2.24 22.88
C SER A 40 13.67 3.35 22.60
N ALA A 41 13.06 3.36 21.42
CA ALA A 41 12.08 4.36 21.01
C ALA A 41 10.93 3.72 20.23
N SER A 42 9.73 4.31 20.32
CA SER A 42 8.59 3.90 19.50
C SER A 42 8.58 4.67 18.17
N PHE A 43 8.14 4.02 17.10
CA PHE A 43 7.98 4.66 15.78
C PHE A 43 6.53 4.58 15.27
N ALA A 44 6.19 5.52 14.41
CA ALA A 44 4.90 5.56 13.75
C ALA A 44 4.96 4.86 12.39
N ILE A 45 3.97 4.03 12.09
CA ILE A 45 3.75 3.44 10.78
C ILE A 45 2.24 3.33 10.55
N GLU A 46 1.80 3.54 9.31
CA GLU A 46 0.40 3.32 8.95
C GLU A 46 0.05 1.84 9.12
N ARG A 47 -1.11 1.57 9.73
CA ARG A 47 -1.61 0.21 10.02
C ARG A 47 -1.47 -0.73 8.82
N TYR A 48 -1.97 -0.28 7.66
CA TYR A 48 -1.98 -1.07 6.44
C TYR A 48 -0.56 -1.47 5.99
N ARG A 49 0.40 -0.53 6.03
CA ARG A 49 1.81 -0.83 5.70
C ARG A 49 2.44 -1.79 6.71
N ARG A 50 2.13 -1.65 8.00
CA ARG A 50 2.60 -2.59 9.04
C ARG A 50 2.09 -3.99 8.77
N GLU A 51 0.81 -4.14 8.48
CA GLU A 51 0.18 -5.43 8.18
C GLU A 51 0.80 -6.09 6.93
N MET A 52 1.10 -5.32 5.87
CA MET A 52 1.83 -5.83 4.71
C MET A 52 3.23 -6.35 5.07
N LEU A 53 4.01 -5.56 5.81
CA LEU A 53 5.37 -5.95 6.22
C LEU A 53 5.38 -7.17 7.14
N LEU A 54 4.40 -7.30 8.04
CA LEU A 54 4.28 -8.44 8.95
C LEU A 54 3.81 -9.72 8.24
N SER A 55 2.91 -9.58 7.27
CA SER A 55 2.35 -10.73 6.54
C SER A 55 3.23 -11.20 5.37
N GLY A 56 4.24 -10.41 4.98
CA GLY A 56 5.06 -10.67 3.79
C GLY A 56 4.27 -10.58 2.48
N LEU A 57 3.08 -9.94 2.51
CA LEU A 57 2.22 -9.78 1.35
C LEU A 57 2.71 -8.62 0.48
N ASP A 58 3.28 -8.93 -0.68
CA ASP A 58 3.44 -7.98 -1.78
C ASP A 58 2.11 -7.71 -2.49
N GLU A 59 2.01 -6.62 -3.26
CA GLU A 59 0.77 -6.14 -3.89
C GLU A 59 -0.01 -7.22 -4.69
N ILE A 60 0.66 -8.28 -5.15
CA ILE A 60 0.06 -9.43 -5.86
C ILE A 60 -0.89 -10.24 -4.94
N GLY A 61 -0.55 -10.41 -3.67
CA GLY A 61 -1.36 -11.19 -2.71
C GLY A 61 -2.72 -10.56 -2.41
N ARG A 62 -2.87 -9.25 -2.61
CA ARG A 62 -4.15 -8.55 -2.46
C ARG A 62 -5.03 -8.60 -3.71
N THR A 63 -4.45 -8.63 -4.90
CA THR A 63 -5.23 -8.84 -6.14
C THR A 63 -5.90 -10.21 -6.11
N LEU A 64 -5.21 -11.24 -5.60
CA LEU A 64 -5.79 -12.58 -5.39
C LEU A 64 -6.95 -12.60 -4.39
N GLN A 65 -6.97 -11.71 -3.38
CA GLN A 65 -8.10 -11.59 -2.44
C GLN A 65 -9.36 -10.97 -3.07
N VAL A 66 -9.27 -10.46 -4.29
CA VAL A 66 -10.42 -9.96 -5.06
C VAL A 66 -10.98 -11.06 -5.98
N GLU A 67 -10.28 -12.19 -6.16
CA GLU A 67 -10.74 -13.31 -6.98
C GLU A 67 -12.08 -13.87 -6.48
N ASP A 68 -12.24 -14.06 -5.18
CA ASP A 68 -13.50 -14.57 -4.61
C ASP A 68 -14.68 -13.61 -4.85
N ARG A 69 -14.43 -12.29 -4.76
CA ARG A 69 -15.43 -11.24 -5.02
C ARG A 69 -15.78 -11.13 -6.51
N ILE A 70 -14.81 -11.34 -7.40
CA ILE A 70 -15.03 -11.44 -8.85
C ILE A 70 -15.84 -12.70 -9.15
N ALA A 71 -15.47 -13.83 -8.57
CA ALA A 71 -16.16 -15.11 -8.77
C ALA A 71 -17.61 -15.07 -8.26
N ASP A 72 -17.89 -14.42 -7.13
CA ASP A 72 -19.26 -14.17 -6.64
C ASP A 72 -20.05 -13.24 -7.56
N PHE A 73 -19.41 -12.18 -8.07
CA PHE A 73 -20.02 -11.26 -9.03
C PHE A 73 -20.35 -11.96 -10.37
N GLU A 74 -19.46 -12.83 -10.86
CA GLU A 74 -19.67 -13.62 -12.09
C GLU A 74 -20.74 -14.72 -11.92
N ARG A 75 -20.80 -15.36 -10.74
CA ARG A 75 -21.87 -16.31 -10.38
C ARG A 75 -23.25 -15.63 -10.30
N GLY A 76 -23.29 -14.32 -10.05
CA GLY A 76 -24.50 -13.52 -9.96
C GLY A 76 -25.26 -13.32 -11.27
N GLY A 77 -24.73 -13.79 -12.41
CA GLY A 77 -25.41 -13.74 -13.71
C GLY A 77 -25.51 -12.32 -14.25
N LEU A 78 -24.55 -11.93 -15.10
CA LEU A 78 -24.79 -10.79 -15.98
C LEU A 78 -25.98 -11.14 -16.87
N ASP A 79 -27.11 -10.43 -16.68
CA ASP A 79 -27.92 -10.06 -17.83
C ASP A 79 -26.95 -9.29 -18.76
N PRO A 80 -26.65 -9.80 -19.97
CA PRO A 80 -25.79 -9.07 -20.88
C PRO A 80 -26.42 -7.69 -21.09
N PRO A 81 -25.63 -6.59 -21.05
CA PRO A 81 -26.18 -5.28 -21.32
C PRO A 81 -26.89 -5.32 -22.69
N PRO A 82 -28.05 -4.66 -22.85
CA PRO A 82 -28.79 -4.71 -24.10
C PRO A 82 -27.86 -4.27 -25.23
N THR A 83 -27.50 -5.20 -26.10
CA THR A 83 -26.68 -4.89 -27.26
C THR A 83 -27.48 -3.93 -28.13
N VAL A 84 -27.02 -2.69 -28.25
CA VAL A 84 -27.52 -1.79 -29.29
C VAL A 84 -27.14 -2.41 -30.64
N PRO A 85 -28.12 -2.80 -31.48
CA PRO A 85 -27.78 -3.29 -32.81
C PRO A 85 -27.09 -2.17 -33.59
N PRO A 86 -26.13 -2.48 -34.47
CA PRO A 86 -25.40 -1.47 -35.25
C PRO A 86 -26.33 -0.54 -36.05
N SER A 87 -27.56 -0.97 -36.37
CA SER A 87 -28.60 -0.17 -37.02
C SER A 87 -29.17 0.97 -36.16
N ALA A 88 -29.00 0.92 -34.83
CA ALA A 88 -29.46 1.95 -33.90
C ALA A 88 -28.46 3.11 -33.77
N PHE A 89 -27.25 2.98 -34.30
CA PHE A 89 -26.26 4.05 -34.31
C PHE A 89 -26.60 5.08 -35.39
N ARG A 90 -27.33 6.12 -35.01
CA ARG A 90 -27.57 7.27 -35.88
C ARG A 90 -26.45 8.29 -35.65
N ALA A 91 -25.48 8.32 -36.56
CA ALA A 91 -24.42 9.33 -36.52
C ALA A 91 -25.04 10.74 -36.50
N PRO A 92 -24.56 11.66 -35.63
CA PRO A 92 -25.04 13.04 -35.63
C PRO A 92 -24.70 13.69 -36.98
N ARG A 93 -25.73 14.19 -37.67
CA ARG A 93 -25.50 15.10 -38.80
C ARG A 93 -24.98 16.40 -38.22
N PHE A 94 -23.69 16.66 -38.40
CA PHE A 94 -23.17 18.01 -38.25
C PHE A 94 -23.79 18.87 -39.35
N SER A 95 -24.59 19.86 -38.95
CA SER A 95 -25.04 20.92 -39.84
C SER A 95 -23.81 21.77 -40.16
N GLU A 96 -23.31 21.72 -41.39
CA GLU A 96 -22.46 22.77 -41.92
C GLU A 96 -23.32 24.04 -42.00
N GLY A 97 -23.10 24.94 -41.06
CA GLY A 97 -23.60 26.31 -41.11
C GLY A 97 -22.49 27.21 -41.63
N GLU A 98 -22.57 27.51 -42.92
CA GLU A 98 -21.87 28.61 -43.60
C GLU A 98 -22.29 29.99 -43.05
N GLY A 99 -21.44 31.00 -43.23
CA GLY A 99 -21.86 32.39 -43.50
C GLY A 99 -21.45 33.43 -42.48
#